data_AF-A0A7X7ET27-F1
#
_entry.id   AF-A0A7X7ET27-F1
#
_cell.length_a   1.000
_cell.length_b   1.000
_cell.length_c   1.000
_cell.angle_alpha   90.00
_cell.angle_beta   90.00
_cell.angle_gamma   90.00
#
_symmetry.space_group_name_H-M   'P 1'
#
loop_
_entity.id
_entity.type
_entity.pdbx_description
1 polymer ?
#
loop_
_entity_poly.entity_id
_entity_poly.type
_entity_poly.pdbx_seq_one_letter_code
_entity_poly.pdbx_strand_id
1 'polypeptide(L)' 'HYTPKHGSWLNVAEIELSLLTRQCLQQRIGDLGQLSQETLGWYQRRNAGQKSVDWQFTSKEARVKLKRLYPQN' A
#
# COMPACT_ATOMS: atom_id res chain seq x y z
N HIS A 1 8.48 -11.51 13.51
CA HIS A 1 8.25 -10.74 12.26
C HIS A 1 8.67 -9.29 12.52
N TYR A 2 9.67 -8.78 11.79
CA TYR A 2 10.18 -7.41 11.98
C TYR A 2 10.02 -6.64 10.67
N THR A 3 9.13 -5.64 10.69
CA THR A 3 8.96 -4.71 9.57
C THR A 3 10.06 -3.65 9.65
N PRO A 4 10.90 -3.53 8.62
CA PRO A 4 12.00 -2.58 8.62
C PRO A 4 11.46 -1.14 8.58
N LYS A 5 11.82 -0.30 9.56
CA LYS A 5 11.40 1.11 9.67
C LYS A 5 11.66 1.95 8.40
N HIS A 6 12.66 1.58 7.59
CA HIS A 6 13.05 2.30 6.37
C HIS A 6 12.65 1.57 5.07
N GLY A 7 11.89 0.48 5.18
CA GLY A 7 11.39 -0.33 4.06
C GLY A 7 9.90 -0.16 3.78
N SER A 8 9.25 0.89 4.31
CA SER A 8 7.81 1.19 4.15
C SER A 8 7.36 1.29 2.68
N TRP A 9 8.26 1.66 1.77
CA TRP A 9 8.02 1.65 0.31
C TRP A 9 7.83 0.26 -0.31
N LEU A 10 8.14 -0.81 0.43
CA LEU A 10 7.96 -2.21 0.04
C LEU A 10 6.68 -2.82 0.64
N ASN A 11 5.99 -2.08 1.50
CA ASN A 11 4.76 -2.53 2.11
C ASN A 11 3.60 -2.22 1.17
N VAL A 12 3.12 -3.25 0.47
CA VAL A 12 1.96 -3.15 -0.41
C VAL A 12 0.74 -2.57 0.32
N ALA A 13 0.61 -2.82 1.63
CA ALA A 13 -0.48 -2.25 2.42
C ALA A 13 -0.39 -0.72 2.56
N GLU A 14 0.81 -0.14 2.68
CA GLU A 14 1.00 1.31 2.78
C GLU A 14 0.76 2.01 1.42
N ILE A 15 1.12 1.34 0.32
CA ILE A 15 0.85 1.82 -1.03
C ILE A 15 -0.66 1.82 -1.29
N GLU A 16 -1.34 0.70 -1.00
CA GLU A 16 -2.79 0.59 -1.19
C GLU A 16 -3.55 1.55 -0.26
N LEU A 17 -3.09 1.78 0.98
CA LEU A 17 -3.66 2.79 1.88
C LEU A 17 -3.49 4.22 1.34
N SER A 18 -2.33 4.54 0.77
CA SER A 18 -2.08 5.84 0.15
C SER A 18 -2.97 6.06 -1.09
N LEU A 19 -3.19 5.01 -1.88
CA LEU A 19 -4.08 5.05 -3.04
C LEU A 19 -5.54 5.16 -2.62
N LEU A 20 -6.00 4.39 -1.63
CA LEU A 20 -7.33 4.50 -1.03
C LEU A 20 -7.58 5.94 -0.56
N THR A 21 -6.62 6.52 0.14
CA THR A 21 -6.74 7.90 0.66
C THR A 21 -6.91 8.92 -0.48
N ARG A 22 -6.09 8.79 -1.54
CA ARG A 22 -6.11 9.73 -2.68
C ARG A 22 -7.30 9.53 -3.62
N GLN A 23 -7.77 8.30 -3.80
CA GLN A 23 -8.78 7.97 -4.81
C GLN A 23 -10.19 7.82 -4.23
N CYS A 24 -10.32 7.52 -2.94
CA CYS A 24 -11.60 7.26 -2.29
C CYS A 24 -11.90 8.26 -1.17
N LEU A 25 -10.89 8.72 -0.43
CA LEU A 25 -11.09 9.53 0.79
C LEU A 25 -10.68 11.00 0.62
N GLN A 26 -10.59 11.49 -0.62
CA GLN A 26 -10.23 12.89 -0.89
C GLN A 26 -11.34 13.88 -0.50
N GLN A 27 -12.57 13.37 -0.30
CA GLN A 27 -13.73 14.15 0.14
C GLN A 27 -14.05 13.85 1.62
N ARG A 28 -14.66 14.84 2.29
CA ARG A 28 -15.14 14.66 3.67
C ARG A 28 -16.39 13.80 3.66
N ILE A 29 -16.29 12.60 4.23
CA ILE A 29 -17.42 11.68 4.39
C ILE A 29 -17.94 11.85 5.81
N GLY A 30 -19.18 12.31 5.94
CA GLY A 30 -19.82 12.62 7.22
C GLY A 30 -20.43 11.41 7.94
N ASP A 31 -20.59 10.28 7.23
CA ASP A 31 -21.25 9.08 7.72
C ASP A 31 -20.36 7.83 7.59
N LEU A 32 -20.33 7.01 8.64
CA LEU A 32 -19.51 5.80 8.68
C LEU A 32 -20.01 4.72 7.72
N GLY A 33 -21.32 4.65 7.48
CA GLY A 33 -21.93 3.74 6.51
C GLY A 33 -21.50 4.08 5.09
N GLN A 34 -21.58 5.36 4.72
CA GLN A 34 -21.11 5.87 3.44
C GLN A 34 -19.59 5.62 3.25
N LEU A 35 -18.79 5.85 4.30
CA LEU A 35 -17.35 5.56 4.27
C LEU A 35 -17.06 4.09 3.97
N SER A 36 -17.82 3.19 4.61
CA SER A 36 -17.68 1.75 4.43
C SER A 36 -18.07 1.31 3.01
N GLN A 37 -19.16 1.86 2.47
CA GLN A 37 -19.61 1.57 1.10
C GLN A 37 -18.61 2.06 0.06
N GLU A 38 -18.09 3.28 0.20
CA GLU A 38 -17.10 3.81 -0.74
C GLU A 38 -15.79 3.02 -0.69
N THR A 39 -15.31 2.70 0.50
CA THR A 39 -14.08 1.89 0.70
C THR A 39 -14.25 0.49 0.09
N LEU A 40 -15.40 -0.15 0.29
CA LEU A 40 -15.69 -1.47 -0.27
C LEU A 40 -15.77 -1.43 -1.79
N GLY A 41 -16.47 -0.43 -2.35
CA GLY A 41 -16.59 -0.24 -3.79
C GLY A 41 -15.25 0.09 -4.46
N TRP A 42 -14.37 0.82 -3.76
CA TRP A 42 -13.00 1.05 -4.21
C TRP A 42 -12.16 -0.25 -4.17
N TYR A 43 -12.22 -1.00 -3.07
CA TYR A 43 -11.53 -2.29 -2.91
C TYR A 43 -11.91 -3.30 -4.01
N GLN A 44 -13.21 -3.45 -4.28
CA GLN A 44 -13.70 -4.36 -5.32
C GLN A 44 -13.21 -3.94 -6.71
N ARG A 45 -13.32 -2.66 -7.07
CA ARG A 45 -12.80 -2.14 -8.35
C ARG A 45 -11.29 -2.35 -8.47
N ARG A 46 -10.56 -2.11 -7.38
CA ARG A 46 -9.11 -2.24 -7.35
C ARG A 46 -8.64 -3.68 -7.55
N ASN A 47 -9.32 -4.64 -6.90
CA ASN A 47 -9.06 -6.07 -7.06
C ASN A 47 -9.52 -6.62 -8.40
N ALA A 48 -10.67 -6.18 -8.93
CA ALA A 48 -11.14 -6.56 -10.26
C ALA A 48 -10.14 -6.12 -11.35
N GLY A 49 -9.51 -4.95 -11.16
CA GLY A 49 -8.50 -4.45 -12.09
C GLY A 49 -7.15 -5.18 -12.04
N GLN A 50 -6.93 -6.14 -11.12
CA GLN A 50 -5.70 -6.94 -10.91
C GLN A 50 -4.39 -6.27 -11.39
N LYS A 51 -4.18 -4.96 -11.14
CA LYS A 51 -2.89 -4.36 -11.49
C LYS A 51 -1.88 -4.95 -10.53
N SER A 52 -1.12 -5.94 -10.99
CA SER A 52 0.13 -6.32 -10.38
C SER A 52 0.94 -5.03 -10.23
N VAL A 53 1.41 -4.74 -9.02
CA VAL A 53 2.37 -3.65 -8.85
C VAL A 53 3.59 -4.06 -9.68
N ASP A 54 3.94 -3.26 -10.68
CA ASP A 54 5.10 -3.49 -11.54
C ASP A 54 6.35 -3.19 -10.72
N TRP A 55 6.78 -4.20 -9.96
CA TRP A 55 7.95 -4.10 -9.12
C TRP A 55 9.19 -4.22 -10.00
N GLN A 56 9.97 -3.14 -10.08
CA GLN A 56 11.27 -3.11 -10.78
C GLN A 56 12.38 -3.93 -10.08
N PHE A 57 12.05 -4.56 -8.96
CA PHE A 57 12.93 -5.46 -8.18
C PHE A 57 12.05 -6.33 -7.29
N THR A 58 12.43 -7.60 -7.15
CA THR A 58 11.77 -8.47 -6.15
C THR A 58 12.07 -7.99 -4.73
N SER A 59 11.21 -8.30 -3.76
CA SER A 59 11.46 -7.95 -2.33
C SER A 59 12.82 -8.46 -1.83
N LYS A 60 13.29 -9.58 -2.39
CA LYS A 60 14.61 -10.16 -2.10
C LYS A 60 15.74 -9.31 -2.67
N GLU A 61 15.62 -8.85 -3.92
CA GLU A 61 16.61 -7.97 -4.57
C GLU A 61 16.67 -6.59 -3.95
N ALA A 62 15.52 -6.01 -3.60
CA ALA A 62 15.45 -4.74 -2.90
C ALA A 62 16.17 -4.80 -1.54
N ARG A 63 16.12 -5.93 -0.84
CA ARG A 63 16.83 -6.15 0.43
C ARG A 63 18.34 -6.24 0.25
N VAL A 64 18.81 -6.71 -0.90
CA VAL A 64 20.24 -6.76 -1.25
C VAL A 64 20.74 -5.40 -1.74
N LYS A 65 20.01 -4.72 -2.64
CA LYS A 65 20.39 -3.41 -3.18
C LYS A 65 20.33 -2.30 -2.14
N LEU A 66 19.37 -2.34 -1.22
CA LEU A 66 19.19 -1.34 -0.16
C LEU A 66 19.75 -1.78 1.19
N LYS A 67 20.70 -2.71 1.22
CA LYS A 67 21.32 -3.27 2.44
C LYS A 67 21.74 -2.20 3.46
N ARG A 68 22.13 -1.01 2.98
CA ARG A 68 22.55 0.15 3.78
C ARG A 68 21.40 0.84 4.55
N LEU A 69 20.15 0.69 4.10
CA LEU A 69 18.95 1.21 4.78
C LEU A 69 18.40 0.25 5.84
N TYR A 70 18.94 -0.98 5.91
CA TYR A 70 18.61 -1.95 6.93
C TYR A 70 19.71 -1.92 8.00
N PRO A 71 19.39 -1.60 9.27
CA PRO A 71 20.38 -1.72 10.34
C PRO A 71 20.81 -3.19 10.46
N GLN A 72 22.12 -3.42 10.43
CA GLN A 72 22.71 -4.72 10.75
C GLN A 72 22.73 -4.84 12.27
N ASN A 73 21.79 -5.60 12.82
CA ASN A 73 21.99 -6.27 14.10
C ASN A 73 22.30 -7.73 13.80
#